data_AF-A0A919B2T3-F1
#
_entry.id   AF-A0A919B2T3-F1
#
_cell.length_a   1.000
_cell.length_b   1.000
_cell.length_c   1.000
_cell.angle_alpha   90.00
_cell.angle_beta   90.00
_cell.angle_gamma   90.00
#
_symmetry.space_group_name_H-M   'P 1'
#
loop_
_entity.id
_entity.type
_entity.pdbx_description
1 polymer ?
#
loop_
_entity_poly.entity_id
_entity_poly.type
_entity_poly.pdbx_seq_one_letter_code
_entity_poly.pdbx_strand_id
1 'polypeptide(L)' 'MSESSTPSVLFVCVHNAGRSQMGAAFLAHLGQGRVEVRSAGSAPAETVNPAVVDESAATN' A
#
# COMPACT_ATOMS: atom_id res chain seq x y z
N MET A 1 -19.64 1.73 -12.98
CA MET A 1 -18.28 1.85 -12.42
C MET A 1 -17.96 3.34 -12.43
N SER A 2 -17.62 3.93 -11.28
CA SER A 2 -17.37 5.37 -11.19
C SER A 2 -16.10 5.70 -11.98
N GLU A 3 -16.22 6.53 -13.02
CA GLU A 3 -15.07 7.04 -13.77
C GLU A 3 -14.37 8.12 -12.94
N SER A 4 -13.62 7.69 -11.93
CA SER A 4 -12.58 8.51 -11.33
C SER A 4 -11.50 8.76 -12.39
N SER A 5 -11.25 10.03 -12.73
CA SER A 5 -10.14 10.41 -13.60
C SER A 5 -8.77 10.19 -12.95
N THR A 6 -8.74 9.99 -11.64
CA THR A 6 -7.52 9.65 -10.89
C THR A 6 -7.20 8.16 -11.11
N PRO A 7 -6.02 7.82 -11.66
CA PRO A 7 -5.61 6.44 -11.85
C PRO A 7 -5.48 5.74 -10.50
N SER A 8 -5.83 4.44 -10.46
CA SER A 8 -5.77 3.62 -9.26
C SER A 8 -4.76 2.49 -9.40
N VAL A 9 -3.98 2.22 -8.34
CA VAL A 9 -3.01 1.11 -8.27
C VAL A 9 -3.31 0.23 -7.05
N LEU A 10 -3.34 -1.08 -7.27
CA LEU A 10 -3.52 -2.09 -6.23
C LEU A 10 -2.25 -2.96 -6.09
N PHE A 11 -1.64 -2.94 -4.92
CA PHE A 11 -0.54 -3.84 -4.57
C PHE A 11 -1.06 -5.09 -3.87
N VAL A 12 -0.71 -6.28 -4.38
CA VAL A 12 -1.21 -7.56 -3.85
C VAL A 12 -0.06 -8.45 -3.38
N CYS A 13 -0.18 -9.01 -2.18
CA CYS A 13 0.66 -10.13 -1.75
C CYS A 13 -0.20 -11.20 -1.05
N VAL A 14 0.43 -12.16 -0.36
CA VAL A 14 -0.33 -13.20 0.37
C VAL A 14 -0.97 -12.61 1.63
N HIS A 15 -0.15 -12.07 2.55
CA HIS A 15 -0.59 -11.72 3.90
C HIS A 15 -1.09 -10.28 4.08
N ASN A 16 -0.96 -9.42 3.07
CA ASN A 16 -1.14 -7.98 3.20
C ASN A 16 -0.43 -7.31 4.39
N ALA A 17 0.71 -7.86 4.80
CA ALA A 17 1.45 -7.42 5.99
C ALA A 17 2.91 -7.06 5.69
N GLY A 18 3.33 -7.13 4.43
CA GLY A 18 4.74 -7.01 4.02
C GLY A 18 4.91 -6.11 2.80
N ARG A 19 5.37 -6.71 1.70
CA ARG A 19 5.69 -6.02 0.43
C ARG A 19 4.52 -5.21 -0.16
N SER A 20 3.28 -5.70 -0.07
CA SER A 20 2.13 -4.94 -0.58
C SER A 20 1.91 -3.64 0.19
N GLN A 21 2.12 -3.65 1.51
CA GLN A 21 2.01 -2.47 2.36
C GLN A 21 3.16 -1.50 2.10
N MET A 22 4.39 -2.00 1.99
CA MET A 22 5.57 -1.18 1.66
C MET A 22 5.43 -0.50 0.29
N GLY A 23 5.02 -1.24 -0.75
CA GLY A 23 4.80 -0.68 -2.08
C GLY A 23 3.69 0.37 -2.11
N ALA A 24 2.60 0.12 -1.37
CA ALA A 24 1.50 1.08 -1.24
C ALA A 24 1.94 2.37 -0.53
N ALA A 25 2.66 2.27 0.59
CA ALA A 25 3.19 3.43 1.30
C ALA A 25 4.15 4.24 0.43
N PHE A 26 5.07 3.57 -0.28
CA PHE A 26 6.03 4.22 -1.15
C PHE A 26 5.36 4.96 -2.32
N LEU A 27 4.40 4.32 -3.00
CA LEU A 27 3.66 4.97 -4.08
C LEU A 27 2.76 6.10 -3.57
N ALA A 28 2.15 5.97 -2.39
CA ALA A 28 1.36 7.04 -1.81
C ALA A 28 2.21 8.29 -1.55
N HIS A 29 3.43 8.11 -1.03
CA HIS A 29 4.39 9.19 -0.81
C HIS A 29 4.80 9.88 -2.12
N LEU A 30 5.23 9.12 -3.14
CA LEU A 30 5.64 9.67 -4.43
C LEU A 30 4.46 10.24 -5.25
N GLY A 31 3.30 9.61 -5.12
CA GLY A 31 2.09 9.95 -5.85
C GLY A 31 1.51 11.30 -5.44
N GLN A 32 1.71 11.73 -4.18
CA GLN A 32 1.24 13.02 -3.65
C GLN A 32 -0.24 13.27 -3.97
N GLY A 33 -1.08 12.24 -3.85
CA GLY A 33 -2.52 12.31 -4.13
C GLY A 33 -2.92 12.28 -5.61
N ARG A 34 -1.98 12.16 -6.55
CA ARG A 34 -2.27 12.05 -8.00
C ARG A 34 -2.69 10.65 -8.44
N VAL A 35 -2.57 9.67 -7.55
CA VAL A 35 -2.89 8.26 -7.79
C VAL A 35 -3.61 7.73 -6.57
N GLU A 36 -4.70 7.00 -6.77
CA GLU A 36 -5.35 6.26 -5.69
C GLU A 36 -4.58 4.97 -5.42
N VAL A 37 -4.09 4.78 -4.20
CA VAL A 37 -3.25 3.63 -3.85
C VAL A 37 -3.98 2.72 -2.86
N ARG A 38 -4.03 1.42 -3.17
CA ARG A 38 -4.65 0.39 -2.32
C ARG A 38 -3.71 -0.82 -2.17
N SER A 39 -3.89 -1.60 -1.10
CA SER A 39 -3.18 -2.86 -0.85
C SER A 39 -4.14 -4.00 -0.50
N ALA A 40 -3.79 -5.24 -0.85
CA ALA A 40 -4.59 -6.43 -0.56
C ALA A 40 -3.77 -7.71 -0.32
N GLY A 41 -4.43 -8.71 0.26
CA GLY A 41 -3.89 -10.02 0.59
C GLY A 41 -4.85 -11.16 0.21
N SER A 42 -4.33 -12.26 -0.32
CA SER A 42 -5.14 -13.47 -0.56
C SER A 42 -5.40 -14.30 0.70
N ALA A 43 -4.53 -14.21 1.70
CA ALA A 43 -4.67 -14.80 3.02
C ALA A 43 -4.15 -13.81 4.07
N PRO A 44 -4.92 -12.77 4.41
CA PRO A 44 -4.46 -11.67 5.27
C PRO A 44 -3.96 -12.16 6.63
N ALA A 45 -2.84 -11.61 7.09
CA ALA A 45 -2.38 -11.79 8.47
C ALA A 45 -3.16 -10.89 9.42
N GLU A 46 -3.16 -11.23 10.72
CA GLU A 46 -3.83 -10.43 11.76
C GLU A 46 -3.15 -9.07 11.99
N THR A 47 -1.84 -9.00 11.78
CA THR A 47 -1.04 -7.79 12.02
C THR A 47 -0.09 -7.51 10.85
N VAL A 48 0.13 -6.23 10.57
CA VAL A 48 1.20 -5.79 9.65
C VAL A 48 2.56 -6.11 10.27
N ASN A 49 3.54 -6.49 9.45
CA ASN A 49 4.90 -6.73 9.91
C ASN A 49 5.47 -5.43 10.52
N PRO A 50 5.95 -5.45 11.78
CA PRO A 50 6.52 -4.27 12.44
C PRO A 50 7.62 -3.58 11.63
N ALA A 51 8.45 -4.35 10.91
CA ALA A 51 9.52 -3.80 10.08
C ALA A 51 8.98 -2.89 8.96
N VAL A 52 7.77 -3.14 8.45
CA VAL A 52 7.14 -2.28 7.45
C VAL A 52 6.65 -0.96 8.06
N VAL A 53 6.18 -1.01 9.31
CA VAL A 53 5.72 0.18 10.04
C VAL A 53 6.90 1.11 10.32
N ASP A 54 8.00 0.55 10.85
CA ASP A 54 9.21 1.32 11.16
C ASP A 54 9.85 1.93 9.90
N GLU A 55 9.95 1.20 8.79
CA GLU A 55 10.50 1.74 7.54
C GLU A 55 9.60 2.80 6.89
N SER A 56 8.28 2.65 6.97
CA SER A 56 7.34 3.65 6.45
C SER A 56 7.40 4.98 7.23
N ALA A 57 7.65 4.92 8.54
CA ALA A 57 7.83 6.11 9.38
C ALA A 57 9.16 6.83 9.11
N ALA A 58 10.21 6.10 8.71
CA ALA A 58 11.53 6.66 8.40
C ALA A 58 11.60 7.42 7.06
N THR A 59 10.54 7.36 6.24
CA THR A 59 10.44 8.08 4.95
C THR A 59 9.71 9.44 5.09
N ASN A 60 9.38 9.87 6.31
CA ASN A 60 8.78 11.19 6.61
C ASN A 60 9.82 12.27 6.91
#